data_AF-A0A6P7F8M0-F1
#
_entry.id   AF-A0A6P7F8M0-F1
#
_cell.length_a   1.000
_cell.length_b   1.000
_cell.length_c   1.000
_cell.angle_alpha   90.00
_cell.angle_beta   90.00
_cell.angle_gamma   90.00
#
_symmetry.space_group_name_H-M   'P 1'
#
loop_
_entity.id
_entity.type
_entity.pdbx_description
1 polymer ?
#
loop_
_entity_poly.entity_id
_entity_poly.type
_entity_poly.pdbx_seq_one_letter_code
_entity_poly.pdbx_strand_id
1 'polypeptide(L)'
;MRLATKRCILKLDIWFISRCIDNKVFPKFCKVKTPGNVPINLKNTFQLKILKKEICNHYSKINYINCKLKVIYDSLLDTIGFDNLSSFLNDVQDKLDNVTSIKFNRLKSKLNNLIRNKVILHNNNSNTTFSNFVFHPRLKNLSSVVFNKKEIDLLNLGLKYSIPKKVSVKDLQSLSIELDIIIQNLSVPLNQKTSIRNSCFNTINKFKNKYNSSSSSINLSNSQCIEEVGGDCQMSSLNSNVEYWVWFSFDELIVM
;
A
#
# COMPACT_ATOMS: atom_id res chain seq x y z
N MET A 1 0.85 39.63 -5.29
CA MET A 1 1.29 38.99 -4.02
C MET A 1 0.61 37.65 -3.69
N ARG A 2 -0.65 37.60 -3.23
CA ARG A 2 -1.26 36.37 -2.67
C ARG A 2 -1.21 35.14 -3.60
N LEU A 3 -1.41 35.32 -4.91
CA LEU A 3 -1.34 34.26 -5.91
C LEU A 3 0.10 33.77 -6.13
N ALA A 4 1.07 34.68 -6.24
CA ALA A 4 2.49 34.36 -6.37
C ALA A 4 3.00 33.56 -5.15
N THR A 5 2.62 33.99 -3.94
CA THR A 5 2.95 33.25 -2.71
C THR A 5 2.36 31.84 -2.72
N LYS A 6 1.10 31.68 -3.12
CA LYS A 6 0.47 30.35 -3.25
C LYS A 6 1.21 29.47 -4.27
N ARG A 7 1.65 30.03 -5.41
CA ARG A 7 2.43 29.30 -6.43
C ARG A 7 3.73 28.76 -5.85
N CYS A 8 4.53 29.60 -5.17
CA CYS A 8 5.80 29.19 -4.57
C CYS A 8 5.60 28.15 -3.46
N ILE A 9 4.59 28.35 -2.61
CA ILE A 9 4.18 27.40 -1.58
C ILE A 9 3.90 26.02 -2.18
N LEU A 10 3.17 25.94 -3.30
CA LEU A 10 2.85 24.67 -3.96
C LEU A 10 4.10 24.02 -4.60
N LYS A 11 4.98 24.80 -5.22
CA LYS A 11 6.27 24.29 -5.74
C LYS A 11 7.11 23.65 -4.62
N LEU A 12 7.16 24.29 -3.46
CA LEU A 12 7.85 23.74 -2.29
C LEU A 12 7.19 22.46 -1.75
N ASP A 13 5.87 22.37 -1.77
CA ASP A 13 5.16 21.15 -1.37
C ASP A 13 5.44 19.99 -2.33
N ILE A 14 5.47 20.25 -3.64
CA ILE A 14 5.90 19.27 -4.64
C ILE A 14 7.33 18.81 -4.36
N TRP A 15 8.26 19.75 -4.16
CA TRP A 15 9.65 19.41 -3.81
C TRP A 15 9.72 18.50 -2.58
N PHE A 16 8.97 18.83 -1.53
CA PHE A 16 8.95 18.04 -0.30
C PHE A 16 8.41 16.62 -0.54
N ILE A 17 7.31 16.48 -1.29
CA ILE A 17 6.70 15.18 -1.60
C ILE A 17 7.64 14.34 -2.47
N SER A 18 8.26 14.92 -3.49
CA SER A 18 9.25 14.22 -4.33
C SER A 18 10.42 13.71 -3.51
N ARG A 19 10.96 14.54 -2.59
CA ARG A 19 12.03 14.10 -1.68
C ARG A 19 11.60 13.02 -0.70
N CYS A 20 10.33 12.99 -0.31
CA CYS A 20 9.78 11.89 0.49
C CYS A 20 9.77 10.57 -0.29
N ILE A 21 9.42 10.61 -1.58
CA ILE A 21 9.43 9.44 -2.47
C ILE A 21 10.87 8.91 -2.64
N ASP A 22 11.82 9.79 -2.95
CA ASP A 22 13.24 9.43 -3.13
C ASP A 22 13.81 8.70 -1.91
N ASN A 23 13.53 9.22 -0.71
CA ASN A 23 14.03 8.67 0.55
C ASN A 23 13.18 7.50 1.09
N LYS A 24 12.12 7.10 0.37
CA LYS A 24 11.13 6.10 0.80
C LYS A 24 10.63 6.38 2.23
N VAL A 25 10.24 7.63 2.49
CA VAL A 25 9.65 8.10 3.76
C VAL A 25 8.24 8.63 3.49
N PHE A 26 7.32 8.40 4.42
CA PHE A 26 5.92 8.76 4.23
C PHE A 26 5.46 9.81 5.25
N PRO A 27 4.93 10.97 4.80
CA PRO A 27 4.38 11.97 5.69
C PRO A 27 3.10 11.48 6.37
N LYS A 28 2.73 12.12 7.50
CA LYS A 28 1.58 11.70 8.34
C LYS A 28 0.26 11.58 7.57
N PHE A 29 0.00 12.45 6.60
CA PHE A 29 -1.24 12.46 5.82
C PHE A 29 -1.39 11.26 4.87
N CYS A 30 -0.28 10.58 4.52
CA CYS A 30 -0.32 9.36 3.70
C CYS A 30 -0.45 8.09 4.54
N LYS A 31 -0.65 8.17 5.86
CA LYS A 31 -0.83 6.98 6.70
C LYS A 31 -2.22 6.38 6.46
N VAL A 32 -2.27 5.32 5.67
CA VAL A 32 -3.49 4.53 5.46
C VAL A 32 -3.67 3.61 6.68
N LYS A 33 -4.86 3.67 7.31
CA LYS A 33 -5.29 2.68 8.30
C LYS A 33 -5.68 1.41 7.53
N THR A 34 -4.90 0.36 7.68
CA THR A 34 -5.16 -0.94 7.06
C THR A 34 -5.41 -1.98 8.15
N PRO A 35 -6.26 -3.00 7.90
CA PRO A 35 -6.37 -4.13 8.81
C PRO A 35 -5.01 -4.86 8.93
N GLY A 36 -4.77 -5.53 10.06
CA GLY A 36 -3.45 -6.05 10.43
C GLY A 36 -2.84 -7.06 9.45
N ASN A 37 -3.65 -7.70 8.62
CA ASN A 37 -3.22 -8.71 7.65
C ASN A 37 -2.75 -8.16 6.29
N VAL A 38 -2.74 -6.85 6.07
CA VAL A 38 -2.31 -6.31 4.77
C VAL A 38 -0.78 -6.36 4.64
N PRO A 39 -0.24 -7.00 3.57
CA PRO A 39 1.19 -7.04 3.34
C PRO A 39 1.81 -5.63 3.29
N ILE A 40 2.99 -5.47 3.93
CA ILE A 40 3.72 -4.20 4.00
C ILE A 40 4.00 -3.63 2.59
N ASN A 41 4.30 -4.51 1.63
CA ASN A 41 4.55 -4.13 0.23
C ASN A 41 3.32 -3.47 -0.40
N LEU A 42 2.13 -4.02 -0.15
CA LEU A 42 0.88 -3.46 -0.67
C LEU A 42 0.56 -2.11 -0.01
N LYS A 43 0.81 -1.99 1.29
CA LYS A 43 0.66 -0.71 2.00
C LYS A 43 1.55 0.37 1.40
N ASN A 44 2.82 0.06 1.13
CA ASN A 44 3.78 1.00 0.55
C ASN A 44 3.37 1.42 -0.87
N THR A 45 2.86 0.50 -1.70
CA THR A 45 2.41 0.86 -3.06
C THR A 45 1.20 1.79 -3.04
N PHE A 46 0.23 1.57 -2.13
CA PHE A 46 -0.88 2.50 -1.94
C PHE A 46 -0.41 3.89 -1.49
N GLN A 47 0.52 3.96 -0.53
CA GLN A 47 1.06 5.24 -0.06
C GLN A 47 1.80 6.00 -1.17
N LEU A 48 2.55 5.29 -2.02
CA LEU A 48 3.20 5.89 -3.19
C LEU A 48 2.19 6.42 -4.21
N LYS A 49 1.10 5.69 -4.47
CA LYS A 49 0.02 6.15 -5.35
C LYS A 49 -0.62 7.43 -4.83
N ILE A 50 -0.87 7.53 -3.52
CA ILE A 50 -1.40 8.75 -2.88
C ILE A 50 -0.44 9.93 -3.07
N LEU A 51 0.86 9.75 -2.81
CA LEU A 51 1.85 10.81 -2.98
C LEU A 51 1.92 11.29 -4.45
N LYS A 52 1.94 10.37 -5.41
CA LYS A 52 1.94 10.72 -6.84
C LYS A 52 0.68 11.49 -7.24
N LYS A 53 -0.50 11.05 -6.76
CA LYS A 53 -1.76 11.76 -7.00
C LYS A 53 -1.73 13.18 -6.42
N GLU A 54 -1.13 13.36 -5.25
CA GLU A 54 -1.02 14.69 -4.63
C GLU A 54 -0.08 15.61 -5.40
N ILE A 55 1.05 15.09 -5.93
CA ILE A 55 1.91 15.85 -6.85
C ILE A 55 1.12 16.34 -8.06
N CYS A 56 0.37 15.45 -8.72
CA CYS A 56 -0.46 15.84 -9.87
C CYS A 56 -1.48 16.93 -9.50
N ASN A 57 -2.16 16.78 -8.36
CA ASN A 57 -3.10 17.78 -7.83
C ASN A 57 -2.43 19.16 -7.63
N HIS A 58 -1.20 19.18 -7.09
CA HIS A 58 -0.45 20.42 -6.93
C HIS A 58 -0.07 21.05 -8.27
N TYR A 59 0.35 20.26 -9.27
CA TYR A 59 0.62 20.78 -10.62
C TYR A 59 -0.63 21.35 -11.29
N SER A 60 -1.79 20.69 -11.19
CA SER A 60 -3.06 21.24 -11.68
C SER A 60 -3.38 22.60 -11.05
N LYS A 61 -3.16 22.74 -9.74
CA LYS A 61 -3.34 24.02 -9.03
C LYS A 61 -2.35 25.09 -9.47
N ILE A 62 -1.08 24.71 -9.70
CA ILE A 62 -0.06 25.63 -10.22
C ILE A 62 -0.44 26.15 -11.59
N ASN A 63 -0.90 25.28 -12.50
CA ASN A 63 -1.33 25.70 -13.83
C ASN A 63 -2.48 26.70 -13.76
N TYR A 64 -3.49 26.44 -12.94
CA TYR A 64 -4.58 27.39 -12.71
C TYR A 64 -4.08 28.75 -12.20
N ILE A 65 -3.14 28.75 -11.25
CA ILE A 65 -2.55 29.99 -10.72
C ILE A 65 -1.72 30.71 -11.79
N ASN A 66 -0.96 29.99 -12.62
CA ASN A 66 -0.17 30.56 -13.71
C ASN A 66 -1.07 31.26 -14.72
N CYS A 67 -2.19 30.65 -15.11
CA CYS A 67 -3.16 31.29 -16.01
C CYS A 67 -3.70 32.60 -15.41
N LYS A 68 -4.07 32.59 -14.12
CA LYS A 68 -4.53 33.81 -13.44
C LYS A 68 -3.45 34.88 -13.33
N LEU A 69 -2.22 34.49 -13.03
CA LEU A 69 -1.11 35.42 -12.94
C LEU A 69 -0.82 36.07 -14.28
N LYS A 70 -0.90 35.30 -15.38
CA LYS A 70 -0.74 35.83 -16.74
C LYS A 70 -1.79 36.89 -17.07
N VAL A 71 -3.08 36.59 -16.85
CA VAL A 71 -4.16 37.57 -17.10
C VAL A 71 -3.95 38.85 -16.29
N ILE A 72 -3.54 38.74 -15.02
CA ILE A 72 -3.25 39.91 -14.18
C ILE A 72 -2.04 40.67 -14.70
N TYR A 73 -0.98 39.97 -15.10
CA TYR A 73 0.22 40.57 -15.66
C TYR A 73 -0.10 41.39 -16.91
N ASP A 74 -0.82 40.80 -17.87
CA ASP A 74 -1.21 41.46 -19.11
C ASP A 74 -2.04 42.73 -18.79
N SER A 75 -3.01 42.62 -17.87
CA SER A 75 -3.83 43.79 -17.46
C SER A 75 -3.03 44.90 -16.75
N LEU A 76 -1.98 44.54 -16.00
CA LEU A 76 -1.13 45.51 -15.31
C LEU A 76 -0.15 46.17 -16.27
N LEU A 77 0.34 45.41 -17.26
CA LEU A 77 1.21 45.91 -18.31
C LEU A 77 0.48 46.99 -19.13
N ASP A 78 -0.78 46.73 -19.50
CA ASP A 78 -1.62 47.66 -20.25
C ASP A 78 -1.94 48.95 -19.46
N THR A 79 -1.99 48.88 -18.12
CA THR A 79 -2.43 50.00 -17.28
C THR A 79 -1.29 50.87 -16.75
N ILE A 80 -0.15 50.29 -16.37
CA ILE A 80 0.93 50.99 -15.65
C ILE A 80 2.17 51.20 -16.55
N GLY A 81 2.27 50.44 -17.65
CA GLY A 81 3.44 50.42 -18.51
C GLY A 81 4.59 49.57 -17.94
N PHE A 82 5.53 49.19 -18.81
CA PHE A 82 6.56 48.21 -18.52
C PHE A 82 7.52 48.62 -17.38
N ASP A 83 8.01 49.86 -17.39
CA ASP A 83 9.06 50.30 -16.46
C ASP A 83 8.59 50.26 -15.00
N ASN A 84 7.40 50.79 -14.74
CA ASN A 84 6.77 50.78 -13.41
C ASN A 84 6.40 49.36 -12.95
N LEU A 85 5.97 48.50 -13.89
CA LEU A 85 5.66 47.10 -13.59
C LEU A 85 6.91 46.33 -13.16
N SER A 86 8.05 46.57 -13.81
CA SER A 86 9.32 45.92 -13.46
C SER A 86 9.75 46.20 -12.01
N SER A 87 9.66 47.47 -11.59
CA SER A 87 9.99 47.88 -10.21
C SER A 87 9.05 47.22 -9.21
N PHE A 88 7.75 47.17 -9.52
CA PHE A 88 6.76 46.51 -8.67
C PHE A 88 7.02 45.00 -8.54
N LEU A 89 7.43 44.32 -9.62
CA LEU A 89 7.74 42.90 -9.59
C LEU A 89 8.97 42.59 -8.72
N ASN A 90 9.97 43.46 -8.72
CA ASN A 90 11.13 43.32 -7.84
C ASN A 90 10.74 43.41 -6.36
N ASP A 91 9.92 44.39 -5.97
CA ASP A 91 9.41 44.51 -4.59
C ASP A 91 8.57 43.30 -4.15
N VAL A 92 7.82 42.73 -5.11
CA VAL A 92 7.03 41.52 -4.92
C VAL A 92 7.94 40.31 -4.71
N GLN A 93 9.04 40.24 -5.45
CA GLN A 93 10.01 39.14 -5.42
C GLN A 93 10.74 39.07 -4.07
N ASP A 94 11.22 40.20 -3.54
CA ASP A 94 11.89 40.24 -2.23
C ASP A 94 10.99 39.72 -1.09
N LYS A 95 9.72 40.15 -1.11
CA LYS A 95 8.72 39.66 -0.14
C LYS A 95 8.42 38.18 -0.33
N LEU A 96 8.46 37.69 -1.57
CA LEU A 96 8.19 36.30 -1.91
C LEU A 96 9.33 35.38 -1.45
N ASP A 97 10.57 35.81 -1.60
CA ASP A 97 11.76 35.04 -1.21
C ASP A 97 11.85 34.86 0.30
N ASN A 98 11.49 35.89 1.07
CA ASN A 98 11.37 35.78 2.52
C ASN A 98 10.33 34.73 2.96
N VAL A 99 9.14 34.73 2.37
CA VAL A 99 8.11 33.73 2.71
C VAL A 99 8.52 32.33 2.27
N THR A 100 9.15 32.24 1.10
CA THR A 100 9.59 30.97 0.49
C THR A 100 10.71 30.33 1.31
N SER A 101 11.70 31.10 1.74
CA SER A 101 12.82 30.61 2.56
C SER A 101 12.36 30.07 3.92
N ILE A 102 11.46 30.79 4.60
CA ILE A 102 10.87 30.34 5.88
C ILE A 102 10.15 29.00 5.70
N LYS A 103 9.31 28.88 4.67
CA LYS A 103 8.58 27.63 4.42
C LYS A 103 9.53 26.49 4.03
N PHE A 104 10.52 26.76 3.19
CA PHE A 104 11.51 25.77 2.78
C PHE A 104 12.26 25.20 3.99
N ASN A 105 12.72 26.05 4.91
CA ASN A 105 13.42 25.61 6.12
C ASN A 105 12.54 24.73 7.03
N ARG A 106 11.24 25.05 7.14
CA ARG A 106 10.27 24.21 7.87
C ARG A 106 10.11 22.84 7.21
N LEU A 107 9.96 22.79 5.88
CA LEU A 107 9.82 21.53 5.14
C LEU A 107 11.11 20.69 5.17
N LYS A 108 12.27 21.32 5.05
CA LYS A 108 13.59 20.67 5.16
C LYS A 108 13.77 20.03 6.54
N SER A 109 13.43 20.75 7.61
CA SER A 109 13.46 20.22 8.98
C SER A 109 12.51 19.04 9.15
N LYS A 110 11.30 19.14 8.58
CA LYS A 110 10.31 18.05 8.61
C LYS A 110 10.81 16.80 7.87
N LEU A 111 11.44 16.97 6.71
CA LEU A 111 12.03 15.86 5.95
C LEU A 111 13.13 15.16 6.76
N ASN A 112 14.06 15.93 7.33
CA ASN A 112 15.14 15.39 8.16
C ASN A 112 14.61 14.59 9.36
N ASN A 113 13.56 15.09 10.02
CA ASN A 113 12.91 14.37 11.12
C ASN A 113 12.27 13.05 10.67
N LEU A 114 11.64 13.02 9.49
CA LEU A 114 11.08 11.78 8.93
C LEU A 114 12.17 10.75 8.63
N ILE A 115 13.31 11.19 8.08
CA ILE A 115 14.46 10.33 7.79
C ILE A 115 15.05 9.77 9.09
N ARG A 116 15.30 10.63 10.09
CA ARG A 116 15.83 10.21 11.41
C ARG A 116 14.93 9.19 12.09
N ASN A 117 13.61 9.40 12.09
CA ASN A 117 12.65 8.49 12.72
C ASN A 117 12.65 7.10 12.07
N LYS A 118 12.89 7.02 10.76
CA LYS A 118 13.04 5.74 10.05
C LYS A 118 14.27 4.96 10.51
N VAL A 119 15.39 5.64 10.73
CA VAL A 119 16.64 5.02 11.23
C VAL A 119 16.46 4.50 12.65
N ILE A 120 15.84 5.27 13.54
CA ILE A 120 15.62 4.87 14.95
C ILE A 120 14.74 3.63 15.05
N LEU A 121 13.66 3.54 14.26
CA LEU A 121 12.79 2.36 14.23
C LEU A 121 13.52 1.08 13.78
N HIS A 122 14.49 1.21 12.86
CA HIS A 122 15.27 0.07 12.41
C HIS A 122 16.26 -0.39 13.49
N ASN A 123 16.90 0.53 14.20
CA ASN A 123 17.88 0.19 15.24
C ASN A 123 17.22 -0.41 16.50
N ASN A 124 16.03 0.08 16.90
CA ASN A 124 15.37 -0.44 18.10
C ASN A 124 14.83 -1.87 17.94
N ASN A 125 14.59 -2.34 16.71
CA ASN A 125 14.21 -3.73 16.45
C ASN A 125 15.36 -4.75 16.65
N SER A 126 16.59 -4.28 16.85
CA SER A 126 17.76 -5.15 17.09
C SER A 126 18.01 -5.47 18.57
N ASN A 127 17.28 -4.86 19.50
CA ASN A 127 17.39 -5.17 20.93
C ASN A 127 16.55 -6.41 21.27
N THR A 128 17.03 -7.58 20.84
CA THR A 128 16.51 -8.89 21.21
C THR A 128 16.95 -9.27 22.63
N THR A 129 16.47 -8.56 23.66
CA THR A 129 16.62 -9.04 25.05
C THR A 129 15.64 -10.16 25.39
N PHE A 130 14.67 -10.44 24.52
CA PHE A 130 13.69 -11.52 24.69
C PHE A 130 14.17 -12.89 24.17
N SER A 131 15.34 -12.98 23.53
CA SER A 131 15.81 -14.23 22.91
C SER A 131 16.17 -15.33 23.92
N ASN A 132 16.37 -14.97 25.20
CA ASN A 132 16.72 -15.92 26.28
C ASN A 132 15.55 -16.21 27.22
N PHE A 133 14.34 -15.74 26.94
CA PHE A 133 13.18 -16.03 27.78
C PHE A 133 12.64 -17.43 27.46
N VAL A 134 12.94 -18.40 28.32
CA VAL A 134 12.30 -19.71 28.28
C VAL A 134 10.99 -19.63 29.05
N PHE A 135 9.87 -19.72 28.33
CA PHE A 135 8.56 -19.80 28.96
C PHE A 135 8.46 -21.03 29.86
N HIS A 136 7.81 -20.90 31.01
CA HIS A 136 7.47 -22.04 31.85
C HIS A 136 6.65 -23.07 31.04
N PRO A 137 6.88 -24.38 31.24
CA PRO A 137 6.12 -25.42 30.57
C PRO A 137 4.63 -25.24 30.88
N ARG A 138 3.79 -25.17 29.83
CA ARG A 138 2.35 -24.92 29.95
C ARG A 138 1.61 -26.05 30.63
N LEU A 139 2.18 -27.26 30.62
CA LEU A 139 1.53 -28.47 31.09
C LEU A 139 2.42 -29.19 32.08
N LYS A 140 1.82 -29.54 33.21
CA LYS A 140 2.38 -30.46 34.19
C LYS A 140 1.45 -31.66 34.25
N ASN A 141 1.94 -32.84 33.86
CA ASN A 141 1.16 -34.07 33.98
C ASN A 141 1.01 -34.43 35.47
N LEU A 142 -0.22 -34.40 35.97
CA LEU A 142 -0.55 -34.80 37.35
C LEU A 142 -1.14 -36.22 37.40
N SER A 143 -1.36 -36.86 36.25
CA SER A 143 -1.91 -38.21 36.16
C SER A 143 -0.82 -39.28 36.20
N SER A 144 -1.20 -40.51 36.50
CA SER A 144 -0.32 -41.69 36.43
C SER A 144 -0.07 -42.18 35.00
N VAL A 145 -0.74 -41.61 34.00
CA VAL A 145 -0.63 -42.01 32.59
C VAL A 145 0.57 -41.31 31.95
N VAL A 146 1.44 -42.08 31.29
CA VAL A 146 2.61 -41.54 30.59
C VAL A 146 2.21 -41.18 29.17
N PHE A 147 2.21 -39.88 28.85
CA PHE A 147 1.95 -39.39 27.50
C PHE A 147 3.16 -39.59 26.59
N ASN A 148 2.88 -39.88 25.31
CA ASN A 148 3.91 -39.92 24.28
C ASN A 148 4.38 -38.49 23.93
N LYS A 149 5.61 -38.34 23.44
CA LYS A 149 6.20 -37.03 23.12
C LYS A 149 5.34 -36.22 22.15
N LYS A 150 4.75 -36.89 21.15
CA LYS A 150 3.81 -36.27 20.18
C LYS A 150 2.55 -35.73 20.85
N GLU A 151 2.05 -36.42 21.86
CA GLU A 151 0.84 -36.01 22.60
C GLU A 151 1.16 -34.83 23.50
N ILE A 152 2.30 -34.86 24.19
CA ILE A 152 2.80 -33.74 25.00
C ILE A 152 2.99 -32.50 24.13
N ASP A 153 3.59 -32.65 22.96
CA ASP A 153 3.79 -31.56 22.00
C ASP A 153 2.44 -30.99 21.52
N LEU A 154 1.46 -31.86 21.22
CA LEU A 154 0.13 -31.44 20.79
C LEU A 154 -0.64 -30.71 21.90
N LEU A 155 -0.55 -31.21 23.14
CA LEU A 155 -1.17 -30.55 24.28
C LEU A 155 -0.51 -29.18 24.56
N ASN A 156 0.81 -29.05 24.38
CA ASN A 156 1.54 -27.79 24.58
C ASN A 156 1.11 -26.68 23.60
N LEU A 157 0.53 -27.03 22.46
CA LEU A 157 -0.06 -26.07 21.52
C LEU A 157 -1.31 -25.38 22.11
N GLY A 158 -1.94 -25.99 23.12
CA GLY A 158 -3.03 -25.43 23.91
C GLY A 158 -4.41 -25.49 23.23
N LEU A 159 -5.44 -25.04 23.95
CA LEU A 159 -6.85 -25.13 23.50
C LEU A 159 -7.18 -24.33 22.23
N LYS A 160 -6.31 -23.41 21.82
CA LYS A 160 -6.45 -22.66 20.55
C LYS A 160 -5.97 -23.43 19.34
N TYR A 161 -5.23 -24.53 19.53
CA TYR A 161 -4.78 -25.34 18.42
C TYR A 161 -5.92 -26.21 17.91
N SER A 162 -6.51 -25.79 16.80
CA SER A 162 -7.44 -26.61 16.04
C SER A 162 -6.66 -27.69 15.32
N ILE A 163 -6.96 -28.95 15.60
CA ILE A 163 -6.45 -30.08 14.82
C ILE A 163 -6.82 -29.81 13.36
N PRO A 164 -5.85 -29.81 12.43
CA PRO A 164 -6.14 -29.51 11.04
C PRO A 164 -7.22 -30.47 10.53
N LYS A 165 -8.34 -29.88 10.09
CA LYS A 165 -9.43 -30.66 9.49
C LYS A 165 -8.86 -31.39 8.27
N LYS A 166 -9.24 -32.65 8.10
CA LYS A 166 -8.90 -33.41 6.90
C LYS A 166 -9.46 -32.63 5.70
N VAL A 167 -8.59 -32.31 4.74
CA VAL A 167 -8.94 -31.55 3.55
C VAL A 167 -9.99 -32.35 2.78
N SER A 168 -11.18 -31.79 2.60
CA SER A 168 -12.25 -32.45 1.87
C SER A 168 -12.10 -32.23 0.37
N VAL A 169 -12.75 -33.08 -0.43
CA VAL A 169 -12.80 -32.89 -1.90
C VAL A 169 -13.44 -31.55 -2.26
N LYS A 170 -14.39 -31.07 -1.45
CA LYS A 170 -15.04 -29.75 -1.63
C LYS A 170 -14.05 -28.60 -1.44
N ASP A 171 -13.13 -28.70 -0.48
CA ASP A 171 -12.10 -27.68 -0.23
C ASP A 171 -11.08 -27.60 -1.38
N LEU A 172 -10.77 -28.74 -2.02
CA LEU A 172 -9.93 -28.76 -3.21
C LEU A 172 -10.64 -28.14 -4.43
N GLN A 173 -11.95 -28.35 -4.55
CA GLN A 173 -12.76 -27.74 -5.60
C GLN A 173 -12.87 -26.23 -5.42
N SER A 174 -13.16 -25.74 -4.21
CA SER A 174 -13.20 -24.31 -3.93
C SER A 174 -11.84 -23.64 -4.21
N LEU A 175 -10.75 -24.26 -3.79
CA LEU A 175 -9.40 -23.78 -4.08
C LEU A 175 -9.10 -23.73 -5.58
N SER A 176 -9.55 -24.72 -6.35
CA SER A 176 -9.40 -24.73 -7.81
C SER A 176 -10.12 -23.55 -8.46
N ILE A 177 -11.34 -23.25 -8.00
CA ILE A 177 -12.14 -22.11 -8.49
C ILE A 177 -11.45 -20.78 -8.15
N GLU A 178 -10.99 -20.62 -6.91
CA GLU A 178 -10.25 -19.42 -6.48
C GLU A 178 -8.97 -19.21 -7.31
N LEU A 179 -8.22 -20.27 -7.57
CA LEU A 179 -7.01 -20.21 -8.39
C LEU A 179 -7.31 -19.79 -9.83
N ASP A 180 -8.38 -20.29 -10.44
CA ASP A 180 -8.78 -19.89 -11.78
C ASP A 180 -9.18 -18.40 -11.85
N ILE A 181 -9.88 -17.90 -10.83
CA ILE A 181 -10.21 -16.46 -10.72
C ILE A 181 -8.93 -15.62 -10.62
N ILE A 182 -7.97 -16.04 -9.80
CA ILE A 182 -6.69 -15.35 -9.65
C ILE A 182 -5.90 -15.34 -10.96
N ILE A 183 -5.80 -16.49 -11.64
CA ILE A 183 -5.09 -16.62 -12.92
C ILE A 183 -5.73 -15.74 -14.00
N GLN A 184 -7.06 -15.66 -14.02
CA GLN A 184 -7.79 -14.81 -14.96
C GLN A 184 -7.46 -13.32 -14.74
N ASN A 185 -7.34 -12.90 -13.48
CA ASN A 185 -7.07 -11.52 -13.07
C ASN A 185 -5.58 -11.10 -13.15
N LEU A 186 -4.66 -12.02 -13.46
CA LEU A 186 -3.25 -11.67 -13.66
C LEU A 186 -3.08 -10.81 -14.94
N SER A 187 -2.32 -9.72 -14.84
CA SER A 187 -1.93 -8.85 -15.96
C SER A 187 -0.76 -9.46 -16.75
N VAL A 188 -0.95 -10.68 -17.23
CA VAL A 188 0.10 -11.52 -17.85
C VAL A 188 -0.37 -11.99 -19.24
N PRO A 189 0.53 -12.15 -20.24
CA PRO A 189 0.16 -12.63 -21.58
C PRO A 189 -0.56 -13.99 -21.54
N LEU A 190 -1.50 -14.19 -22.48
CA LEU A 190 -2.39 -15.36 -22.49
C LEU A 190 -1.64 -16.70 -22.44
N ASN A 191 -0.52 -16.82 -23.16
CA ASN A 191 0.31 -18.04 -23.21
C ASN A 191 0.90 -18.42 -21.84
N GLN A 192 1.23 -17.43 -21.01
CA GLN A 192 1.76 -17.66 -19.66
C GLN A 192 0.61 -18.02 -18.69
N LYS A 193 -0.60 -17.48 -18.88
CA LYS A 193 -1.78 -17.90 -18.09
C LYS A 193 -2.08 -19.40 -18.28
N THR A 194 -2.01 -19.90 -19.51
CA THR A 194 -2.25 -21.33 -19.82
C THR A 194 -1.19 -22.22 -19.18
N SER A 195 0.08 -21.81 -19.23
CA SER A 195 1.19 -22.53 -18.58
C SER A 195 1.01 -22.62 -17.06
N ILE A 196 0.64 -21.51 -16.42
CA ILE A 196 0.38 -21.46 -14.98
C ILE A 196 -0.81 -22.34 -14.60
N ARG A 197 -1.91 -22.31 -15.39
CA ARG A 197 -3.09 -23.15 -15.17
C ARG A 197 -2.73 -24.65 -15.22
N ASN A 198 -1.96 -25.06 -16.23
CA ASN A 198 -1.51 -26.45 -16.37
C ASN A 198 -0.62 -26.89 -15.20
N SER A 199 0.28 -26.02 -14.73
CA SER A 199 1.11 -26.29 -13.55
C SER A 199 0.29 -26.44 -12.27
N CYS A 200 -0.73 -25.60 -12.07
CA CYS A 200 -1.63 -25.67 -10.93
C CYS A 200 -2.46 -26.96 -10.96
N PHE A 201 -3.04 -27.29 -12.12
CA PHE A 201 -3.81 -28.51 -12.33
C PHE A 201 -2.98 -29.78 -12.03
N ASN A 202 -1.75 -29.84 -12.53
CA ASN A 202 -0.85 -30.98 -12.28
C ASN A 202 -0.51 -31.13 -10.79
N THR A 203 -0.34 -30.02 -10.07
CA THR A 203 -0.08 -30.03 -8.63
C THR A 203 -1.29 -30.53 -7.86
N ILE A 204 -2.50 -30.03 -8.17
CA ILE A 204 -3.75 -30.47 -7.52
C ILE A 204 -3.99 -31.97 -7.76
N ASN A 205 -3.75 -32.46 -8.98
CA ASN A 205 -3.91 -33.89 -9.29
C ASN A 205 -2.88 -34.77 -8.59
N LYS A 206 -1.64 -34.32 -8.43
CA LYS A 206 -0.64 -35.03 -7.61
C LYS A 206 -1.09 -35.14 -6.15
N PHE A 207 -1.66 -34.07 -5.59
CA PHE A 207 -2.22 -34.09 -4.23
C PHE A 207 -3.43 -35.02 -4.12
N LYS A 208 -4.36 -34.97 -5.08
CA LYS A 208 -5.54 -35.84 -5.13
C LYS A 208 -5.17 -37.32 -5.21
N ASN A 209 -4.20 -37.67 -6.06
CA ASN A 209 -3.74 -39.05 -6.21
C ASN A 209 -3.06 -39.57 -4.94
N LYS A 210 -2.22 -38.75 -4.29
CA LYS A 210 -1.57 -39.11 -3.02
C LYS A 210 -2.59 -39.34 -1.89
N TYR A 211 -3.70 -38.60 -1.91
CA TYR A 211 -4.79 -38.74 -0.94
C TYR A 211 -5.60 -40.02 -1.17
N ASN A 212 -5.95 -40.33 -2.42
CA ASN A 212 -6.69 -41.55 -2.77
C ASN A 212 -5.90 -42.83 -2.47
N SER A 213 -4.57 -42.81 -2.58
CA SER A 213 -3.71 -43.93 -2.22
C SER A 213 -3.59 -44.17 -0.70
N SER A 214 -3.96 -43.19 0.13
CA SER A 214 -3.88 -43.29 1.59
C SER A 214 -5.24 -43.48 2.28
N SER A 215 -6.35 -43.30 1.57
CA SER A 215 -7.73 -43.44 2.08
C SER A 215 -8.34 -44.85 1.99
N SER A 216 -7.65 -45.84 1.41
CA SER A 216 -8.17 -47.23 1.29
C SER A 216 -8.14 -48.06 2.59
N SER A 217 -7.78 -47.47 3.74
CA SER A 217 -7.62 -48.22 5.00
C SER A 217 -8.52 -47.77 6.17
N ILE A 218 -9.43 -46.80 6.00
CA ILE A 218 -10.31 -46.38 7.11
C ILE A 218 -11.72 -46.05 6.60
N ASN A 219 -12.55 -47.09 6.45
CA ASN A 219 -14.00 -46.96 6.46
C ASN A 219 -14.49 -47.39 7.85
N LEU A 220 -15.18 -46.51 8.58
CA LEU A 220 -16.39 -46.86 9.33
C LEU A 220 -17.13 -45.60 9.79
N SER A 221 -18.42 -45.56 9.44
CA SER A 221 -19.56 -45.01 10.21
C SER A 221 -19.51 -43.56 10.71
N ASN A 222 -20.26 -42.65 10.05
CA ASN A 222 -21.58 -42.24 10.56
C ASN A 222 -22.27 -41.22 9.65
N SER A 223 -23.54 -41.51 9.39
CA SER A 223 -24.54 -40.73 8.67
C SER A 223 -25.24 -39.71 9.59
N GLN A 224 -25.93 -38.76 8.93
CA GLN A 224 -27.08 -37.95 9.38
C GLN A 224 -26.85 -36.81 10.40
N CYS A 225 -27.07 -35.57 9.94
CA CYS A 225 -28.29 -34.76 10.19
C CYS A 225 -28.13 -33.35 9.55
N ILE A 226 -28.92 -33.02 8.52
CA ILE A 226 -30.12 -32.13 8.49
C ILE A 226 -29.80 -30.66 8.10
N GLU A 227 -30.21 -30.35 6.85
CA GLU A 227 -30.96 -29.21 6.29
C GLU A 227 -30.63 -27.73 6.55
N GLU A 228 -30.44 -27.05 5.40
CA GLU A 228 -30.97 -25.75 4.91
C GLU A 228 -31.34 -24.61 5.88
N VAL A 229 -30.91 -23.38 5.56
CA VAL A 229 -31.75 -22.28 5.01
C VAL A 229 -30.83 -21.23 4.36
N GLY A 230 -31.21 -20.76 3.17
CA GLY A 230 -30.45 -19.87 2.30
C GLY A 230 -30.49 -18.37 2.64
N GLY A 231 -29.91 -17.58 1.72
CA GLY A 231 -29.93 -16.13 1.74
C GLY A 231 -28.94 -15.53 0.75
N ASP A 232 -29.42 -15.26 -0.46
CA ASP A 232 -28.72 -14.56 -1.54
C ASP A 232 -28.28 -13.14 -1.14
N CYS A 233 -27.12 -12.71 -1.65
CA CYS A 233 -26.83 -11.29 -1.90
C CYS A 233 -25.77 -11.17 -3.02
N GLN A 234 -26.23 -10.91 -4.23
CA GLN A 234 -25.41 -10.37 -5.31
C GLN A 234 -25.08 -8.90 -5.01
N MET A 235 -23.84 -8.47 -5.30
CA MET A 235 -23.60 -7.07 -5.66
C MET A 235 -22.50 -6.93 -6.72
N SER A 236 -22.93 -6.23 -7.76
CA SER A 236 -22.32 -5.74 -8.99
C SER A 236 -20.88 -5.23 -8.94
N SER A 237 -20.18 -5.50 -10.04
CA SER A 237 -18.93 -4.90 -10.50
C SER A 237 -19.12 -3.47 -11.03
N LEU A 238 -18.12 -2.61 -10.80
CA LEU A 238 -17.95 -1.35 -11.54
C LEU A 238 -16.49 -1.21 -11.99
N ASN A 239 -16.31 -1.34 -13.30
CA ASN A 239 -15.09 -0.97 -14.03
C ASN A 239 -14.93 0.56 -14.06
N SER A 240 -13.68 1.04 -13.99
CA SER A 240 -13.31 2.27 -14.69
C SER A 240 -11.83 2.25 -15.09
N ASN A 241 -11.63 2.33 -16.40
CA ASN A 241 -10.34 2.52 -17.07
C ASN A 241 -9.77 3.90 -16.73
N VAL A 242 -8.45 4.00 -16.58
CA VAL A 242 -7.74 5.27 -16.43
C VAL A 242 -6.75 5.40 -17.59
N GLU A 243 -7.05 6.34 -18.49
CA GLU A 243 -6.20 6.79 -19.59
C GLU A 243 -5.06 7.69 -19.09
N TYR A 244 -3.90 7.57 -19.73
CA TYR A 244 -2.69 8.35 -19.44
C TYR A 244 -2.69 9.64 -20.27
N TRP A 245 -2.56 10.79 -19.61
CA TRP A 245 -2.27 12.08 -20.27
C TRP A 245 -0.83 12.52 -19.99
N VAL A 246 -0.10 12.80 -21.06
CA VAL A 246 1.29 13.32 -21.08
C VAL A 246 1.27 14.81 -20.73
N TRP A 247 2.15 15.26 -19.83
CA TRP A 247 2.29 16.67 -19.42
C TRP A 247 3.48 17.32 -20.14
N PHE A 248 3.25 18.47 -20.80
CA PHE A 248 4.29 19.39 -21.27
C PHE A 248 4.73 20.33 -20.12
N SER A 249 6.05 20.51 -19.94
CA SER A 249 6.63 21.47 -19.00
C SER A 249 6.66 22.89 -19.59
N PHE A 250 6.21 23.87 -18.81
CA PHE A 250 6.09 25.29 -19.17
C PHE A 250 7.30 26.12 -18.66
N ASP A 251 8.46 25.48 -18.47
CA ASP A 251 9.63 26.11 -17.82
C ASP A 251 10.41 27.07 -18.73
N GLU A 252 10.03 27.24 -20.01
CA GLU A 252 10.75 28.10 -20.97
C GLU A 252 10.30 29.57 -21.01
N LEU A 253 9.21 29.94 -20.32
CA LEU A 253 8.61 31.28 -20.47
C LEU A 253 8.98 32.30 -19.37
N ILE A 254 9.99 32.01 -18.55
CA ILE A 254 10.48 32.93 -17.48
C ILE A 254 11.94 33.35 -17.71
N VAL A 255 12.51 33.08 -18.88
CA VAL A 255 13.89 33.49 -19.25
C VAL A 255 13.92 34.43 -20.47
N MET A 256 12.79 35.05 -20.81
CA MET A 256 12.72 36.21 -21.72
C MET A 256 11.90 37.31 -21.08
#